data_AF-A0AAE3LPE2-F1
#
_entry.id   AF-A0AAE3LPE2-F1
#
_cell.length_a   1.000
_cell.length_b   1.000
_cell.length_c   1.000
_cell.angle_alpha   90.00
_cell.angle_beta   90.00
_cell.angle_gamma   90.00
#
_symmetry.space_group_name_H-M   'P 1'
#
loop_
_entity.id
_entity.type
_entity.pdbx_description
1 polymer ?
#
loop_
_entity_poly.entity_id
_entity_poly.type
_entity_poly.pdbx_seq_one_letter_code
_entity_poly.pdbx_strand_id
1 'polypeptide(L)'
;MVQALDEFYRYQDSYEQQADYTYSNRQSVAYKCTVIIMLLIAAAFVVFMIGVAIARFMEMQIIPGLLVLLYAGIICAAFGYFAYRFYKLLLHEATFQLREDGFFYKIKNRKTLELRSFFLPFREMESVTMGRYLLLDKPSKYGRSTYFVGVDFAMKGKTDAGEWIVVHFGMKDIEEIRRWIARYQAQQIPLYFTNVALKNLTVAGYNALEKFPYLYETSNWPLTDKKIEKELPKNWDGKNPIYSDLPTK
;
A
#
# COMPACT_ATOMS: atom_id res chain seq x y z
N MET A 1 7.06 23.16 -5.70
CA MET A 1 6.76 21.95 -6.51
C MET A 1 7.54 20.74 -6.00
N VAL A 2 8.87 20.82 -5.90
CA VAL A 2 9.76 19.79 -5.30
C VAL A 2 9.29 19.30 -3.92
N GLN A 3 8.94 20.20 -3.00
CA GLN A 3 8.46 19.82 -1.66
C GLN A 3 7.15 18.99 -1.68
N ALA A 4 6.28 19.20 -2.66
CA ALA A 4 5.06 18.41 -2.82
C ALA A 4 5.37 17.01 -3.39
N LEU A 5 6.42 16.89 -4.21
CA LEU A 5 6.90 15.64 -4.78
C LEU A 5 7.60 14.77 -3.72
N ASP A 6 8.45 15.38 -2.88
CA ASP A 6 9.11 14.68 -1.77
C ASP A 6 8.10 14.20 -0.72
N GLU A 7 7.07 15.01 -0.41
CA GLU A 7 5.98 14.56 0.45
C GLU A 7 5.11 13.50 -0.22
N PHE A 8 4.92 13.54 -1.54
CA PHE A 8 4.26 12.48 -2.29
C PHE A 8 5.01 11.15 -2.16
N TYR A 9 6.33 11.12 -2.39
CA TYR A 9 7.13 9.90 -2.25
C TYR A 9 7.17 9.40 -0.81
N ARG A 10 7.36 10.27 0.19
CA ARG A 10 7.30 9.86 1.61
C ARG A 10 5.92 9.33 2.01
N TYR A 11 4.85 9.94 1.49
CA TYR A 11 3.50 9.50 1.75
C TYR A 11 3.23 8.15 1.08
N GLN A 12 3.65 7.98 -0.17
CA GLN A 12 3.52 6.74 -0.93
C GLN A 12 4.29 5.59 -0.29
N ASP A 13 5.54 5.79 0.11
CA ASP A 13 6.34 4.82 0.87
C ASP A 13 5.63 4.35 2.14
N SER A 14 5.03 5.29 2.88
CA SER A 14 4.28 4.99 4.11
C SER A 14 2.92 4.32 3.86
N TYR A 15 2.29 4.62 2.72
CA TYR A 15 1.01 4.08 2.32
C TYR A 15 1.17 2.64 1.81
N GLU A 16 2.15 2.37 0.94
CA GLU A 16 2.34 1.06 0.31
C GLU A 16 2.95 0.00 1.24
N GLN A 17 3.73 0.38 2.27
CA GLN A 17 4.18 -0.57 3.30
C GLN A 17 3.03 -1.18 4.11
N GLN A 18 1.82 -0.60 4.07
CA GLN A 18 0.68 -1.04 4.89
C GLN A 18 -0.66 -1.13 4.12
N ALA A 19 -0.74 -0.64 2.88
CA ALA A 19 -1.93 -0.66 2.04
C ALA A 19 -1.89 -1.82 1.02
N ASP A 20 -1.97 -3.05 1.52
CA ASP A 20 -2.48 -4.18 0.73
C ASP A 20 -4.01 -4.09 0.48
N TYR A 21 -4.68 -3.03 0.98
CA TYR A 21 -6.14 -2.90 0.93
C TYR A 21 -6.60 -1.63 0.18
N THR A 22 -6.97 -1.87 -1.08
CA THR A 22 -8.04 -1.25 -1.91
C THR A 22 -8.08 0.27 -2.18
N TYR A 23 -8.37 0.57 -3.46
CA TYR A 23 -8.43 1.85 -4.20
C TYR A 23 -9.38 2.96 -3.71
N SER A 24 -9.87 2.86 -2.49
CA SER A 24 -10.25 4.03 -1.71
C SER A 24 -10.08 3.60 -0.27
N ASN A 25 -9.36 4.40 0.53
CA ASN A 25 -9.16 4.12 1.95
C ASN A 25 -10.45 4.35 2.77
N ARG A 26 -11.61 3.94 2.23
CA ARG A 26 -12.79 3.59 3.02
C ARG A 26 -12.48 2.23 3.65
N GLN A 27 -11.75 2.26 4.75
CA GLN A 27 -11.68 1.11 5.65
C GLN A 27 -13.10 0.59 5.87
N SER A 28 -13.28 -0.71 5.68
CA SER A 28 -14.58 -1.35 5.86
C SER A 28 -15.08 -1.04 7.27
N VAL A 29 -16.39 -0.84 7.41
CA VAL A 29 -17.01 -0.58 8.72
C VAL A 29 -16.63 -1.68 9.71
N ALA A 30 -16.54 -2.92 9.25
CA ALA A 30 -16.07 -4.06 10.03
C ALA A 30 -14.66 -3.85 10.60
N TYR A 31 -13.71 -3.38 9.80
CA TYR A 31 -12.34 -3.15 10.26
C TYR A 31 -12.27 -2.05 11.33
N LYS A 32 -13.02 -0.96 11.16
CA LYS A 32 -13.13 0.10 12.17
C LYS A 32 -13.69 -0.44 13.48
N CYS A 33 -14.73 -1.26 13.41
CA CYS A 33 -15.29 -1.94 14.58
C CYS A 33 -14.26 -2.85 15.26
N THR A 34 -13.48 -3.62 14.49
CA THR A 34 -12.43 -4.49 15.06
C THR A 34 -11.37 -3.69 15.82
N VAL A 35 -10.89 -2.57 15.27
CA VAL A 35 -9.92 -1.71 15.95
C VAL A 35 -10.49 -1.12 17.24
N ILE A 36 -11.75 -0.65 17.21
CA ILE A 36 -12.42 -0.13 18.41
C ILE A 36 -12.56 -1.22 19.48
N ILE A 37 -12.98 -2.42 19.10
CA ILE A 37 -13.10 -3.56 20.02
C ILE A 37 -11.73 -3.92 20.62
N MET A 38 -10.66 -3.97 19.82
CA MET A 38 -9.31 -4.21 20.32
C MET A 38 -8.85 -3.15 21.32
N LEU A 39 -9.15 -1.87 21.06
CA LEU A 39 -8.84 -0.78 22.00
C LEU A 39 -9.62 -0.91 23.31
N LEU A 40 -10.90 -1.30 23.26
CA LEU A 40 -11.71 -1.54 24.46
C LEU A 40 -11.19 -2.73 25.27
N ILE A 41 -10.80 -3.83 24.61
CA ILE A 41 -10.19 -5.00 25.27
C ILE A 41 -8.88 -4.60 25.94
N ALA A 42 -8.03 -3.83 25.24
CA ALA A 42 -6.78 -3.35 25.80
C ALA A 42 -7.01 -2.46 27.03
N ALA A 43 -7.98 -1.54 26.97
CA ALA A 43 -8.34 -0.69 28.11
C ALA A 43 -8.83 -1.52 29.31
N ALA A 44 -9.71 -2.50 29.07
CA ALA A 44 -10.19 -3.41 30.12
C ALA A 44 -9.05 -4.22 30.75
N PHE A 45 -8.11 -4.70 29.93
CA PHE A 45 -6.92 -5.42 30.42
C PHE A 45 -6.03 -4.53 31.30
N VAL A 46 -5.82 -3.26 30.94
CA VAL A 46 -5.05 -2.31 31.75
C VAL A 46 -5.73 -2.07 33.09
N VAL A 47 -7.06 -1.87 33.12
CA VAL A 47 -7.83 -1.70 34.36
C VAL A 47 -7.70 -2.94 35.25
N PHE A 48 -7.81 -4.13 34.66
CA PHE A 48 -7.60 -5.39 35.39
C PHE A 48 -6.20 -5.48 36.01
N MET A 49 -5.16 -5.13 35.26
CA MET A 49 -3.78 -5.15 35.75
C MET A 49 -3.55 -4.16 36.89
N ILE A 50 -4.17 -2.98 36.83
CA ILE A 50 -4.15 -2.02 37.95
C ILE A 50 -4.83 -2.62 39.18
N GLY A 51 -5.97 -3.30 39.03
CA GLY A 51 -6.64 -4.00 40.12
C GLY A 51 -5.78 -5.08 40.78
N VAL A 52 -5.08 -5.89 39.97
CA VAL A 52 -4.12 -6.90 40.46
C VAL A 52 -2.97 -6.23 41.21
N ALA A 53 -2.42 -5.12 40.69
CA ALA A 53 -1.36 -4.38 41.37
C ALA A 53 -1.82 -3.87 42.74
N ILE A 54 -3.01 -3.28 42.84
CA ILE A 54 -3.59 -2.79 44.10
C ILE A 54 -3.74 -3.95 45.11
N ALA A 55 -4.28 -5.09 44.68
CA ALA A 55 -4.42 -6.26 45.55
C ALA A 55 -3.05 -6.73 46.10
N ARG A 56 -2.01 -6.75 45.26
CA ARG A 56 -0.65 -7.09 45.69
C ARG A 56 -0.06 -6.08 46.67
N PHE A 57 -0.33 -4.78 46.49
CA PHE A 57 0.08 -3.77 47.46
C PHE A 57 -0.62 -3.95 48.81
N MET A 58 -1.89 -4.35 48.83
CA MET A 58 -2.62 -4.65 50.07
C MET A 58 -2.03 -5.86 50.83
N GLU A 59 -1.47 -6.84 50.11
CA GLU A 59 -0.75 -7.98 50.71
C GLU A 59 0.68 -7.64 51.16
N MET A 60 1.07 -6.35 51.15
CA MET A 60 2.44 -5.87 51.37
C MET A 60 3.48 -6.43 50.38
N GLN A 61 3.03 -6.98 49.25
CA GLN A 61 3.90 -7.48 48.18
C GLN A 61 4.27 -6.35 47.21
N ILE A 62 5.15 -5.46 47.67
CA ILE A 62 5.53 -4.23 46.94
C ILE A 62 6.21 -4.55 45.59
N ILE A 63 7.18 -5.47 45.57
CA ILE A 63 7.94 -5.80 44.35
C ILE A 63 7.03 -6.40 43.26
N PRO A 64 6.19 -7.42 43.55
CA PRO A 64 5.22 -7.91 42.57
C PRO A 64 4.25 -6.84 42.07
N GLY A 65 3.75 -5.97 42.95
CA GLY A 65 2.86 -4.86 42.56
C GLY A 65 3.53 -3.90 41.57
N LEU A 66 4.79 -3.54 41.82
CA LEU A 66 5.57 -2.67 40.93
C LEU A 66 5.85 -3.31 39.57
N LEU A 67 6.17 -4.61 39.53
CA LEU A 67 6.40 -5.33 38.27
C LEU A 67 5.13 -5.39 37.40
N VAL A 68 3.96 -5.58 38.03
CA VAL A 68 2.66 -5.57 37.32
C VAL A 68 2.38 -4.20 36.72
N LEU A 69 2.64 -3.10 37.45
CA LEU A 69 2.48 -1.74 36.93
C LEU A 69 3.46 -1.41 35.80
N LEU A 70 4.72 -1.82 35.93
CA LEU A 70 5.73 -1.63 34.88
C LEU A 70 5.30 -2.33 33.59
N TYR A 71 4.84 -3.59 33.71
CA TYR A 71 4.38 -4.36 32.56
C TYR A 71 3.13 -3.75 31.90
N ALA A 72 2.17 -3.27 32.71
CA ALA A 72 1.01 -2.54 32.21
C ALA A 72 1.43 -1.25 31.46
N GLY A 73 2.42 -0.51 31.99
CA GLY A 73 2.97 0.68 31.34
C GLY A 73 3.60 0.39 29.97
N ILE A 74 4.38 -0.69 29.86
CA ILE A 74 4.99 -1.12 28.58
C ILE A 74 3.90 -1.47 27.55
N ILE A 75 2.87 -2.20 27.96
CA ILE A 75 1.75 -2.55 27.08
C ILE A 75 1.03 -1.28 26.60
N CYS A 76 0.72 -0.34 27.51
CA CYS A 76 0.13 0.94 27.15
C CYS A 76 0.98 1.72 26.14
N ALA A 77 2.29 1.78 26.35
CA ALA A 77 3.21 2.46 25.44
C ALA A 77 3.23 1.81 24.05
N ALA A 78 3.25 0.47 23.97
CA ALA A 78 3.20 -0.28 22.72
C ALA A 78 1.89 -0.03 21.96
N PHE A 79 0.74 -0.09 22.65
CA PHE A 79 -0.56 0.22 22.04
C PHE A 79 -0.67 1.69 21.62
N GLY A 80 -0.14 2.63 22.41
CA GLY A 80 -0.11 4.05 22.06
C GLY A 80 0.73 4.33 20.82
N TYR A 81 1.90 3.70 20.72
CA TYR A 81 2.75 3.78 19.53
C TYR A 81 2.06 3.20 18.29
N PHE A 82 1.44 2.02 18.44
CA PHE A 82 0.66 1.40 17.38
C PHE A 82 -0.49 2.31 16.94
N ALA A 83 -1.33 2.77 17.86
CA ALA A 83 -2.43 3.68 17.57
C ALA A 83 -1.97 4.97 16.88
N TYR A 84 -0.83 5.54 17.30
CA TYR A 84 -0.24 6.72 16.67
C TYR A 84 0.19 6.47 15.22
N ARG A 85 0.89 5.35 14.95
CA ARG A 85 1.30 4.97 13.59
C ARG A 85 0.08 4.76 12.70
N PHE A 86 -0.96 4.09 13.19
CA PHE A 86 -2.20 3.85 12.45
C PHE A 86 -3.01 5.13 12.21
N TYR A 87 -3.07 6.02 13.20
CA TYR A 87 -3.75 7.30 13.06
C TYR A 87 -3.16 8.13 11.91
N LYS A 88 -1.83 8.14 11.74
CA LYS A 88 -1.18 8.85 10.62
C LYS A 88 -1.64 8.38 9.24
N LEU A 89 -1.96 7.10 9.09
CA LEU A 89 -2.46 6.53 7.82
C LEU A 89 -3.90 6.95 7.52
N LEU A 90 -4.73 7.11 8.57
CA LEU A 90 -6.13 7.52 8.45
C LEU A 90 -6.30 9.00 8.08
N LEU A 91 -5.24 9.79 8.29
CA LEU A 91 -5.27 11.23 8.08
C LEU A 91 -5.27 11.64 6.63
N HIS A 92 -4.92 10.76 5.69
CA HIS A 92 -4.72 11.17 4.31
C HIS A 92 -5.57 10.32 3.37
N GLU A 93 -6.18 11.00 2.41
CA GLU A 93 -7.00 10.39 1.38
C GLU A 93 -6.38 10.73 0.03
N ALA A 94 -5.85 9.71 -0.63
CA ALA A 94 -5.28 9.83 -1.96
C ALA A 94 -6.33 9.41 -3.01
N THR A 95 -6.43 10.17 -4.08
CA THR A 95 -7.28 9.87 -5.24
C THR A 95 -6.48 10.20 -6.50
N PHE A 96 -6.30 9.21 -7.35
CA PHE A 96 -5.79 9.37 -8.72
C PHE A 96 -6.98 9.30 -9.68
N GLN A 97 -6.92 10.09 -10.74
CA GLN A 97 -7.95 10.14 -11.78
C GLN A 97 -7.26 10.42 -13.11
N LEU A 98 -7.68 9.69 -14.15
CA LEU A 98 -7.32 10.01 -15.51
C LEU A 98 -8.33 11.03 -16.06
N ARG A 99 -7.84 12.24 -16.34
CA ARG A 99 -8.64 13.31 -16.95
C ARG A 99 -8.46 13.30 -18.46
N GLU A 100 -9.18 14.16 -19.14
CA GLU A 100 -9.10 14.28 -20.61
C GLU A 100 -7.77 14.86 -21.08
N ASP A 101 -7.11 15.64 -20.23
CA ASP A 101 -5.89 16.41 -20.50
C ASP A 101 -4.62 15.82 -19.85
N GLY A 102 -4.76 14.87 -18.93
CA GLY A 102 -3.63 14.22 -18.28
C GLY A 102 -3.98 13.39 -17.06
N PHE A 103 -2.94 13.00 -16.34
CA PHE A 103 -3.06 12.32 -15.05
C PHE A 103 -3.20 13.33 -13.93
N PHE A 104 -4.22 13.17 -13.09
CA PHE A 104 -4.44 13.99 -11.92
C PHE A 104 -4.36 13.15 -10.64
N TYR A 105 -3.67 13.69 -9.65
CA TYR A 105 -3.54 13.09 -8.35
C TYR A 105 -3.84 14.12 -7.26
N LYS A 106 -4.51 13.66 -6.20
CA LYS A 106 -4.94 14.51 -5.10
C LYS A 106 -4.76 13.80 -3.78
N ILE A 107 -4.03 14.42 -2.87
CA ILE A 107 -3.97 14.04 -1.45
C ILE A 107 -4.74 15.09 -0.67
N LYS A 108 -5.71 14.63 0.12
CA LYS A 108 -6.38 15.45 1.12
C LYS A 108 -5.97 14.99 2.50
N ASN A 109 -5.41 15.88 3.30
CA ASN A 109 -5.27 15.66 4.73
C ASN A 109 -6.64 15.91 5.39
N ARG A 110 -7.24 14.87 5.97
CA ARG A 110 -8.55 14.91 6.62
C ARG A 110 -8.57 15.76 7.89
N LYS A 111 -7.43 15.93 8.57
CA LYS A 111 -7.35 16.72 9.82
C LYS A 111 -7.14 18.20 9.53
N THR A 112 -6.19 18.55 8.68
CA THR A 112 -5.90 19.96 8.34
C THR A 112 -6.79 20.48 7.21
N LEU A 113 -7.51 19.59 6.52
CA LEU A 113 -8.23 19.86 5.27
C LEU A 113 -7.33 20.36 4.12
N GLU A 114 -6.02 20.36 4.33
CA GLU A 114 -5.04 20.71 3.30
C GLU A 114 -5.13 19.76 2.13
N LEU A 115 -5.09 20.36 0.95
CA LEU A 115 -5.34 19.69 -0.30
C LEU A 115 -4.12 19.93 -1.18
N ARG A 116 -3.41 18.85 -1.45
CA ARG A 116 -2.27 18.88 -2.36
C ARG A 116 -2.66 18.11 -3.60
N SER A 117 -2.52 18.75 -4.75
CA SER A 117 -2.78 18.12 -6.03
C SER A 117 -1.55 18.16 -6.89
N PHE A 118 -1.41 17.13 -7.70
CA PHE A 118 -0.38 16.97 -8.70
C PHE A 118 -1.07 16.68 -10.03
N PHE A 119 -0.59 17.29 -11.10
CA PHE A 119 -1.12 17.10 -12.43
C PHE A 119 0.04 16.88 -13.40
N LEU A 120 -0.06 15.84 -14.22
CA LEU A 120 0.87 15.55 -15.29
C LEU A 120 0.11 15.55 -16.62
N PRO A 121 0.24 16.60 -17.44
CA PRO A 121 -0.41 16.67 -18.74
C PRO A 121 0.09 15.56 -19.68
N PHE A 122 -0.76 15.05 -20.57
CA PHE A 122 -0.35 14.02 -21.54
C PHE A 122 0.83 14.46 -22.42
N ARG A 123 0.86 15.74 -22.83
CA ARG A 123 1.95 16.31 -23.64
C ARG A 123 3.32 16.28 -22.96
N GLU A 124 3.35 16.27 -21.62
CA GLU A 124 4.58 16.23 -20.84
C GLU A 124 4.95 14.79 -20.42
N MET A 125 4.11 13.80 -20.75
CA MET A 125 4.41 12.40 -20.51
C MET A 125 5.32 11.85 -21.61
N GLU A 126 6.47 11.32 -21.22
CA GLU A 126 7.40 10.69 -22.15
C GLU A 126 7.05 9.21 -22.37
N SER A 127 6.68 8.50 -21.30
CA SER A 127 6.32 7.09 -21.39
C SER A 127 5.61 6.59 -20.14
N VAL A 128 4.90 5.48 -20.30
CA VAL A 128 4.27 4.76 -19.19
C VAL A 128 4.74 3.30 -19.23
N THR A 129 5.26 2.82 -18.11
CA THR A 129 5.66 1.42 -17.93
C THR A 129 4.68 0.73 -17.00
N MET A 130 4.21 -0.45 -17.40
CA MET A 130 3.32 -1.30 -16.62
C MET A 130 4.09 -2.48 -16.04
N GLY A 131 3.91 -2.74 -14.76
CA GLY A 131 4.47 -3.88 -14.04
C GLY A 131 3.35 -4.69 -13.42
N ARG A 132 3.50 -6.02 -13.38
CA ARG A 132 2.51 -6.86 -12.70
C ARG A 132 2.79 -6.87 -11.21
N TYR A 133 1.73 -6.81 -10.41
CA TYR A 133 1.85 -7.07 -8.99
C TYR A 133 0.75 -8.01 -8.51
N LEU A 134 1.13 -8.88 -7.56
CA LEU A 134 0.27 -9.86 -6.92
C LEU A 134 -0.07 -9.34 -5.53
N LEU A 135 -1.36 -9.16 -5.28
CA LEU A 135 -1.90 -8.83 -3.96
C LEU A 135 -2.53 -10.07 -3.35
N LEU A 136 -2.10 -10.44 -2.16
CA LEU A 136 -2.74 -11.48 -1.36
C LEU A 136 -3.86 -10.86 -0.53
N ASP A 137 -5.12 -11.25 -0.80
CA ASP A 137 -6.28 -10.74 -0.05
C ASP A 137 -6.36 -11.39 1.34
N LYS A 138 -6.18 -12.72 1.38
CA LYS A 138 -6.21 -13.51 2.61
C LYS A 138 -5.15 -14.60 2.56
N PRO A 139 -4.04 -14.47 3.32
CA PRO A 139 -3.15 -15.60 3.55
C PRO A 139 -3.90 -16.64 4.38
N SER A 140 -4.30 -17.75 3.75
CA SER A 140 -4.81 -18.89 4.51
C SER A 140 -3.63 -19.67 5.09
N LYS A 141 -3.61 -19.83 6.42
CA LYS A 141 -2.55 -20.59 7.12
C LYS A 141 -2.53 -22.08 6.71
N TYR A 142 -3.63 -22.60 6.13
CA TYR A 142 -3.79 -24.01 5.75
C TYR A 142 -4.77 -24.22 4.56
N GLY A 143 -4.70 -23.42 3.48
CA GLY A 143 -5.61 -23.63 2.33
C GLY A 143 -5.49 -22.64 1.16
N ARG A 144 -6.46 -22.69 0.24
CA ARG A 144 -6.56 -21.83 -0.96
C ARG A 144 -6.52 -20.35 -0.55
N SER A 145 -5.54 -19.62 -1.05
CA SER A 145 -5.41 -18.17 -0.85
C SER A 145 -6.03 -17.44 -2.04
N THR A 146 -6.80 -16.40 -1.77
CA THR A 146 -7.31 -15.52 -2.84
C THR A 146 -6.25 -14.47 -3.12
N TYR A 147 -5.82 -14.38 -4.38
CA TYR A 147 -4.94 -13.32 -4.85
C TYR A 147 -5.63 -12.51 -5.93
N PHE A 148 -5.30 -11.22 -5.98
CA PHE A 148 -5.64 -10.32 -7.07
C PHE A 148 -4.39 -10.02 -7.86
N VAL A 149 -4.49 -10.09 -9.19
CA VAL A 149 -3.43 -9.63 -10.08
C VAL A 149 -3.79 -8.19 -10.45
N GLY A 150 -2.97 -7.24 -10.03
CA GLY A 150 -3.08 -5.84 -10.41
C GLY A 150 -1.98 -5.44 -11.37
N VAL A 151 -2.08 -4.20 -11.87
CA VAL A 151 -1.06 -3.56 -12.70
C VAL A 151 -0.56 -2.31 -11.99
N ASP A 152 0.74 -2.29 -11.70
CA ASP A 152 1.45 -1.08 -11.31
C ASP A 152 1.77 -0.28 -12.56
N PHE A 153 1.52 1.03 -12.50
CA PHE A 153 1.89 1.98 -13.53
C PHE A 153 3.02 2.84 -12.99
N ALA A 154 4.04 3.08 -13.82
CA ALA A 154 5.05 4.09 -13.61
C ALA A 154 5.06 5.03 -14.82
N MET A 155 4.70 6.29 -14.61
CA MET A 155 4.65 7.33 -15.64
C MET A 155 5.85 8.23 -15.49
N LYS A 156 6.68 8.32 -16.55
CA LYS A 156 7.77 9.29 -16.61
C LYS A 156 7.34 10.49 -17.44
N GLY A 157 7.58 11.68 -16.91
CA GLY A 157 7.29 12.93 -17.59
C GLY A 157 7.98 14.12 -16.95
N LYS A 158 7.66 15.31 -17.46
CA LYS A 158 8.16 16.58 -16.91
C LYS A 158 7.08 17.31 -16.13
N THR A 159 7.49 17.96 -15.05
CA THR A 159 6.65 18.93 -14.35
C THR A 159 6.56 20.25 -15.12
N ASP A 160 5.67 21.15 -14.71
CA ASP A 160 5.60 22.51 -15.29
C ASP A 160 6.92 23.30 -15.13
N ALA A 161 7.75 22.94 -14.13
CA ALA A 161 9.08 23.52 -13.93
C ALA A 161 10.16 22.89 -14.84
N GLY A 162 9.80 21.90 -15.67
CA GLY A 162 10.71 21.18 -16.57
C GLY A 162 11.51 20.06 -15.89
N GLU A 163 11.24 19.76 -14.63
CA GLU A 163 11.93 18.69 -13.88
C GLU A 163 11.37 17.32 -14.26
N TRP A 164 12.26 16.36 -14.50
CA TRP A 164 11.87 14.97 -14.74
C TRP A 164 11.38 14.30 -13.47
N ILE A 165 10.26 13.60 -13.57
CA ILE A 165 9.62 12.91 -12.45
C ILE A 165 9.10 11.55 -12.90
N VAL A 166 8.96 10.64 -11.94
CA VAL A 166 8.32 9.33 -12.13
C VAL A 166 7.20 9.17 -11.12
N VAL A 167 5.97 9.06 -11.60
CA VAL A 167 4.80 8.87 -10.76
C VAL A 167 4.37 7.43 -10.84
N HIS A 168 4.19 6.77 -9.70
CA HIS A 168 3.75 5.38 -9.65
C HIS A 168 2.43 5.21 -8.91
N PHE A 169 1.61 4.27 -9.33
CA PHE A 169 0.33 3.91 -8.70
C PHE A 169 -0.15 2.55 -9.23
N GLY A 170 -0.86 1.76 -8.41
CA GLY A 170 -1.20 0.37 -8.75
C GLY A 170 -2.69 0.07 -8.87
N MET A 171 -3.20 -0.16 -10.09
CA MET A 171 -4.63 -0.43 -10.33
C MET A 171 -4.99 -1.92 -10.24
N LYS A 172 -6.26 -2.20 -9.89
CA LYS A 172 -6.81 -3.58 -9.82
C LYS A 172 -7.98 -3.82 -10.79
N ASP A 173 -8.79 -2.79 -11.04
CA ASP A 173 -9.96 -2.89 -11.93
C ASP A 173 -9.50 -2.97 -13.38
N ILE A 174 -9.82 -4.08 -14.04
CA ILE A 174 -9.38 -4.36 -15.41
C ILE A 174 -10.05 -3.45 -16.43
N GLU A 175 -11.31 -3.09 -16.25
CA GLU A 175 -11.99 -2.16 -17.16
C GLU A 175 -11.44 -0.74 -16.99
N GLU A 176 -11.05 -0.36 -15.79
CA GLU A 176 -10.30 0.88 -15.57
C GLU A 176 -8.92 0.83 -16.23
N ILE A 177 -8.14 -0.24 -16.01
CA ILE A 177 -6.82 -0.44 -16.64
C ILE A 177 -6.93 -0.33 -18.17
N ARG A 178 -7.92 -1.00 -18.79
CA ARG A 178 -8.14 -0.92 -20.24
C ARG A 178 -8.47 0.49 -20.71
N ARG A 179 -9.30 1.24 -19.97
CA ARG A 179 -9.61 2.64 -20.28
C ARG A 179 -8.36 3.51 -20.24
N TRP A 180 -7.47 3.31 -19.27
CA TRP A 180 -6.23 4.05 -19.16
C TRP A 180 -5.28 3.75 -20.32
N ILE A 181 -5.07 2.46 -20.64
CA ILE A 181 -4.26 2.02 -21.78
C ILE A 181 -4.79 2.65 -23.09
N ALA A 182 -6.09 2.56 -23.35
CA ALA A 182 -6.70 3.12 -24.55
C ALA A 182 -6.48 4.65 -24.65
N ARG A 183 -6.61 5.37 -23.52
CA ARG A 183 -6.34 6.81 -23.47
C ARG A 183 -4.87 7.14 -23.75
N TYR A 184 -3.91 6.42 -23.17
CA TYR A 184 -2.49 6.63 -23.45
C TYR A 184 -2.15 6.36 -24.92
N GLN A 185 -2.69 5.29 -25.51
CA GLN A 185 -2.52 4.99 -26.93
C GLN A 185 -3.11 6.08 -27.82
N ALA A 186 -4.30 6.59 -27.50
CA ALA A 186 -4.94 7.67 -28.25
C ALA A 186 -4.11 8.97 -28.24
N GLN A 187 -3.35 9.21 -27.17
CA GLN A 187 -2.42 10.34 -27.03
C GLN A 187 -1.01 10.02 -27.55
N GLN A 188 -0.82 8.86 -28.20
CA GLN A 188 0.47 8.40 -28.73
C GLN A 188 1.59 8.30 -27.68
N ILE A 189 1.22 8.09 -26.41
CA ILE A 189 2.20 7.93 -25.34
C ILE A 189 2.77 6.50 -25.40
N PRO A 190 4.10 6.33 -25.48
CA PRO A 190 4.73 5.02 -25.47
C PRO A 190 4.38 4.22 -24.22
N LEU A 191 3.80 3.04 -24.44
CA LEU A 191 3.48 2.07 -23.40
C LEU A 191 4.49 0.93 -23.40
N TYR A 192 5.00 0.63 -22.22
CA TYR A 192 5.94 -0.46 -21.98
C TYR A 192 5.40 -1.42 -20.92
N PHE A 193 5.96 -2.62 -20.94
CA PHE A 193 5.76 -3.64 -19.94
C PHE A 193 7.10 -4.05 -19.32
N THR A 194 7.10 -4.37 -18.02
CA THR A 194 8.25 -4.93 -17.33
C THR A 194 7.85 -6.02 -16.35
N ASN A 195 8.77 -6.95 -16.09
CA ASN A 195 8.61 -7.99 -15.07
C ASN A 195 9.16 -7.57 -13.70
N VAL A 196 9.71 -6.36 -13.60
CA VAL A 196 10.28 -5.83 -12.35
C VAL A 196 9.21 -5.05 -11.59
N ALA A 197 9.22 -5.14 -10.25
CA ALA A 197 8.35 -4.34 -9.40
C ALA A 197 8.63 -2.84 -9.61
N LEU A 198 7.58 -2.03 -9.77
CA LEU A 198 7.71 -0.60 -10.06
C LEU A 198 7.77 0.29 -8.81
N LYS A 199 7.98 -0.32 -7.64
CA LYS A 199 7.96 0.40 -6.35
C LYS A 199 9.18 1.29 -6.21
N ASN A 200 8.99 2.51 -5.71
CA ASN A 200 10.03 3.45 -5.32
C ASN A 200 11.05 3.78 -6.43
N LEU A 201 10.57 3.79 -7.67
CA LEU A 201 11.41 4.09 -8.82
C LEU A 201 11.81 5.57 -8.85
N THR A 202 13.12 5.80 -8.82
CA THR A 202 13.69 7.10 -9.19
C THR A 202 13.67 7.26 -10.72
N VAL A 203 13.89 8.48 -11.22
CA VAL A 203 14.03 8.73 -12.66
C VAL A 203 15.15 7.88 -13.27
N ALA A 204 16.29 7.78 -12.58
CA ALA A 204 17.42 6.96 -13.03
C ALA A 204 17.06 5.46 -13.03
N GLY A 205 16.41 4.98 -11.96
CA GLY A 205 15.91 3.61 -11.86
C GLY A 205 14.94 3.29 -13.00
N TYR A 206 13.99 4.19 -13.28
CA TYR A 206 13.03 4.03 -14.38
C TYR A 206 13.73 3.92 -15.73
N ASN A 207 14.78 4.71 -16.00
CA ASN A 207 15.51 4.65 -17.25
C ASN A 207 16.32 3.35 -17.42
N ALA A 208 16.81 2.79 -16.32
CA ALA A 208 17.58 1.55 -16.30
C ALA A 208 16.72 0.27 -16.36
N LEU A 209 15.40 0.38 -16.19
CA LEU A 209 14.50 -0.77 -16.25
C LEU A 209 14.52 -1.42 -17.63
N GLU A 210 14.59 -2.75 -17.63
CA GLU A 210 14.29 -3.56 -18.81
C GLU A 210 12.80 -3.46 -19.12
N LYS A 211 12.49 -2.96 -20.33
CA LYS A 211 11.15 -2.63 -20.79
C LYS A 211 10.91 -3.20 -22.17
N PHE A 212 9.72 -3.74 -22.36
CA PHE A 212 9.28 -4.27 -23.65
C PHE A 212 8.11 -3.43 -24.15
N PRO A 213 8.02 -3.07 -25.45
CA PRO A 213 6.86 -2.32 -25.94
C PRO A 213 5.58 -3.13 -25.78
N TYR A 214 4.51 -2.48 -25.29
CA TYR A 214 3.24 -3.14 -24.98
C TYR A 214 2.59 -3.84 -26.19
N LEU A 215 2.83 -3.36 -27.41
CA LEU A 215 2.31 -3.96 -28.65
C LEU A 215 2.82 -5.39 -28.91
N TYR A 216 3.89 -5.82 -28.23
CA TYR A 216 4.45 -7.17 -28.33
C TYR A 216 4.05 -8.08 -27.15
N GLU A 217 3.08 -7.69 -26.32
CA GLU A 217 2.57 -8.55 -25.26
C GLU A 217 1.75 -9.70 -25.87
N THR A 218 2.42 -10.78 -26.28
CA THR A 218 1.82 -12.04 -26.77
C THR A 218 1.25 -12.89 -25.63
N SER A 219 1.33 -12.39 -24.41
CA SER A 219 0.92 -13.14 -23.24
C SER A 219 -0.61 -13.19 -23.23
N ASN A 220 -1.17 -14.34 -23.63
CA ASN A 220 -2.57 -14.74 -23.45
C ASN A 220 -2.93 -14.89 -21.96
N TRP A 221 -2.47 -13.98 -21.11
CA TRP A 221 -2.81 -13.95 -19.70
C TRP A 221 -4.13 -13.22 -19.60
N PRO A 222 -5.20 -13.88 -19.18
CA PRO A 222 -6.44 -13.19 -18.93
C PRO A 222 -6.15 -12.17 -17.82
N LEU A 223 -6.14 -10.88 -18.16
CA LEU A 223 -6.51 -9.83 -17.24
C LEU A 223 -7.95 -10.16 -16.83
N THR A 224 -8.11 -11.06 -15.86
CA THR A 224 -9.41 -11.50 -15.37
C THR A 224 -9.56 -11.06 -13.93
N ASP A 225 -10.69 -10.42 -13.64
CA ASP A 225 -11.27 -10.27 -12.30
C ASP A 225 -11.76 -11.62 -11.75
N LYS A 226 -11.10 -12.72 -12.16
CA LYS A 226 -11.41 -14.02 -11.62
C LYS A 226 -10.71 -14.11 -10.28
N LYS A 227 -11.51 -14.39 -9.27
CA LYS A 227 -11.06 -15.07 -8.06
C LYS A 227 -10.51 -16.42 -8.49
N ILE A 228 -9.23 -16.43 -8.87
CA ILE A 228 -8.59 -17.66 -9.33
C ILE A 228 -8.16 -18.40 -8.06
N GLU A 229 -8.94 -19.41 -7.67
CA GLU A 229 -8.48 -20.43 -6.74
C GLU A 229 -7.41 -21.28 -7.45
N LYS A 230 -6.17 -20.79 -7.46
CA LYS A 230 -5.01 -21.55 -7.94
C LYS A 230 -3.99 -21.70 -6.82
N GLU A 231 -3.27 -22.81 -6.87
CA GLU A 231 -1.99 -22.93 -6.17
C GLU A 231 -1.08 -21.78 -6.61
N LEU A 232 -0.35 -21.19 -5.66
CA LEU A 232 0.56 -20.08 -5.92
C LEU A 232 1.52 -20.44 -7.06
N PRO A 233 1.82 -19.51 -7.99
CA PRO A 233 2.85 -19.77 -9.00
C PRO A 233 4.16 -20.07 -8.27
N LYS A 234 4.71 -21.25 -8.57
CA LYS A 234 6.04 -21.65 -8.10
C LYS A 234 7.08 -20.73 -8.75
N ASN A 235 8.11 -20.37 -8.01
CA ASN A 235 9.28 -19.70 -8.57
C ASN A 235 9.98 -20.64 -9.60
N TRP A 236 10.99 -20.13 -10.31
CA TRP A 236 11.75 -20.91 -11.30
C TRP A 236 12.40 -22.18 -10.72
N ASP A 237 12.58 -22.25 -9.39
CA ASP A 237 13.09 -23.42 -8.65
C ASP A 237 11.98 -24.40 -8.20
N GLY A 238 10.73 -24.19 -8.62
CA GLY A 238 9.60 -25.03 -8.22
C GLY A 238 9.11 -24.82 -6.78
N LYS A 239 9.58 -23.78 -6.08
CA LYS A 239 9.22 -23.44 -4.69
C LYS A 239 8.15 -22.36 -4.64
N ASN A 240 7.27 -22.44 -3.65
CA ASN A 240 6.32 -21.37 -3.38
C ASN A 240 7.09 -20.13 -2.88
N PRO A 241 6.94 -18.95 -3.52
CA PRO A 241 7.76 -17.76 -3.24
C PRO A 241 7.62 -17.21 -1.82
N ILE A 242 6.65 -17.69 -1.04
CA ILE A 242 6.38 -17.26 0.34
C ILE A 242 7.13 -18.16 1.37
N TYR A 243 7.65 -19.31 0.94
CA TYR A 243 8.21 -20.33 1.84
C TYR A 243 9.71 -20.59 1.69
N SER A 244 10.44 -19.84 0.84
CA SER A 244 11.88 -20.09 0.63
C SER A 244 12.77 -19.74 1.81
N ASP A 245 12.29 -18.91 2.75
CA ASP A 245 13.12 -18.29 3.78
C ASP A 245 12.73 -18.70 5.22
N LEU A 246 11.81 -19.65 5.39
CA LEU A 246 11.52 -20.19 6.71
C LEU A 246 12.56 -21.28 7.04
N PRO A 247 13.38 -21.11 8.10
CA PRO A 247 14.30 -22.16 8.51
C PRO A 247 13.50 -23.40 8.89
N THR A 248 13.71 -24.49 8.13
CA THR A 248 13.29 -25.83 8.53
C THR A 248 13.96 -26.17 9.84
N LYS A 249 13.16 -26.29 10.91
CA LYS A 249 13.56 -26.94 12.16
C LYS A 249 13.49 -28.45 12.01
#